data_AF-A0A813I1Q9-F1
#
_entry.id   AF-A0A813I1Q9-F1
#
_cell.length_a   1.000
_cell.length_b   1.000
_cell.length_c   1.000
_cell.angle_alpha   90.00
_cell.angle_beta   90.00
_cell.angle_gamma   90.00
#
_symmetry.space_group_name_H-M   'P 1'
#
loop_
_entity.id
_entity.type
_entity.pdbx_description
1 polymer ?
#
loop_
_entity_poly.entity_id
_entity_poly.type
_entity_poly.pdbx_seq_one_letter_code
_entity_poly.pdbx_strand_id
1 'polypeptide(L)'
;GEGAASAATALAAAAAAEKAQQQAASAASAAAASAAAASAIGGQGAPPSETFDLATAGLGVDWASWGMGAEIDHGHTSPGLGRSLLGCASRAVTSLLPSQRTLFGFVSHPPEAVLAWDSAPPSRCYSIEGNGAVAIRFLKPVRAGHVVLEQLPSWATAKPLAAPRSFEVLAWPADGVEESYSVKLGSFEYQLDGLRAQVFPLINDSGSVFSGNVKGIKFSFGQNWGEEGLTMVCRLRVLAPP
;
A
#
# COMPACT_ATOMS: atom_id res chain seq x y z
N GLY A 1 -3.09 -45.34 34.61
CA GLY A 1 -2.06 -45.34 33.56
C GLY A 1 -2.23 -44.23 32.53
N GLU A 2 -3.44 -43.70 32.31
CA GLU A 2 -3.72 -42.79 31.18
C GLU A 2 -3.39 -41.30 31.40
N GLY A 3 -3.27 -40.83 32.66
CA GLY A 3 -2.98 -39.41 32.93
C GLY A 3 -1.54 -38.97 32.60
N ALA A 4 -0.57 -39.88 32.71
CA ALA A 4 0.85 -39.56 32.50
C ALA A 4 1.22 -39.43 31.01
N ALA A 5 0.55 -40.18 30.12
CA ALA A 5 0.79 -40.11 28.68
C ALA A 5 0.25 -38.79 28.07
N SER A 6 -0.87 -38.28 28.58
CA SER A 6 -1.46 -37.00 28.14
C SER A 6 -0.57 -35.80 28.51
N ALA A 7 -0.02 -35.79 29.73
CA ALA A 7 0.87 -34.73 30.19
C ALA A 7 2.20 -34.69 29.41
N ALA A 8 2.76 -35.86 29.08
CA ALA A 8 3.98 -35.95 28.27
C ALA A 8 3.78 -35.42 26.83
N THR A 9 2.60 -35.63 26.26
CA THR A 9 2.26 -35.16 24.90
C THR A 9 2.06 -33.64 24.86
N ALA A 10 1.46 -33.05 25.90
CA ALA A 10 1.29 -31.60 26.03
C ALA A 10 2.63 -30.87 26.20
N LEU A 11 3.57 -31.45 26.95
CA LEU A 11 4.91 -30.88 27.14
C LEU A 11 5.75 -30.92 25.85
N ALA A 12 5.61 -31.97 25.05
CA ALA A 12 6.28 -32.07 23.75
C ALA A 12 5.74 -31.04 22.74
N ALA A 13 4.44 -30.77 22.76
CA ALA A 13 3.81 -29.75 21.90
C ALA A 13 4.24 -28.32 22.27
N ALA A 14 4.35 -28.02 23.57
CA ALA A 14 4.83 -26.72 24.05
C ALA A 14 6.30 -26.46 23.65
N ALA A 15 7.16 -27.48 23.78
CA ALA A 15 8.57 -27.37 23.38
C ALA A 15 8.74 -27.19 21.86
N ALA A 16 7.86 -27.79 21.05
CA ALA A 16 7.86 -27.61 19.60
C ALA A 16 7.43 -26.19 19.19
N ALA A 17 6.42 -25.63 19.87
CA ALA A 17 5.96 -24.26 19.64
C ALA A 17 7.04 -23.22 19.99
N GLU A 18 7.74 -23.41 21.11
CA GLU A 18 8.83 -22.52 21.52
C GLU A 18 10.00 -22.57 20.53
N LYS A 19 10.34 -23.77 20.02
CA LYS A 19 11.39 -23.94 19.00
C LYS A 19 11.00 -23.29 17.67
N ALA A 20 9.73 -23.35 17.26
CA ALA A 20 9.24 -22.69 16.06
C ALA A 20 9.27 -21.15 16.20
N GLN A 21 8.95 -20.63 17.38
CA GLN A 21 8.99 -19.19 17.66
C GLN A 21 10.44 -18.66 17.68
N GLN A 22 11.39 -19.42 18.23
CA GLN A 22 12.82 -19.10 18.18
C GLN A 22 13.36 -19.12 16.74
N GLN A 23 12.93 -20.09 15.92
CA GLN A 23 13.32 -20.15 14.50
C GLN A 23 12.76 -18.97 13.70
N ALA A 24 11.50 -18.57 13.91
CA ALA A 24 10.89 -17.41 13.27
C ALA A 24 11.60 -16.09 13.65
N ALA A 25 11.96 -15.92 14.92
CA ALA A 25 12.71 -14.75 15.39
C ALA A 25 14.12 -14.67 14.76
N SER A 26 14.80 -15.81 14.64
CA SER A 26 16.13 -15.87 14.00
C SER A 26 16.07 -15.53 12.50
N ALA A 27 15.04 -15.99 11.79
CA ALA A 27 14.83 -15.69 10.38
C ALA A 27 14.51 -14.20 10.15
N ALA A 28 13.69 -13.60 11.02
CA ALA A 28 13.39 -12.17 10.98
C ALA A 28 14.65 -11.30 11.23
N SER A 29 15.50 -11.71 12.19
CA SER A 29 16.76 -11.02 12.47
C SER A 29 17.77 -11.14 11.31
N ALA A 30 17.81 -12.28 10.63
CA ALA A 30 18.67 -12.50 9.47
C ALA A 30 18.20 -11.68 8.24
N ALA A 31 16.89 -11.58 8.03
CA ALA A 31 16.30 -10.74 6.99
C ALA A 31 16.62 -9.25 7.25
N ALA A 32 16.44 -8.77 8.49
CA ALA A 32 16.79 -7.40 8.88
C ALA A 32 18.29 -7.10 8.71
N ALA A 33 19.17 -8.05 9.07
CA ALA A 33 20.61 -7.91 8.89
C ALA A 33 21.02 -7.87 7.41
N SER A 34 20.38 -8.66 6.54
CA SER A 34 20.63 -8.62 5.09
C SER A 34 20.18 -7.30 4.45
N ALA A 35 19.06 -6.73 4.90
CA ALA A 35 18.59 -5.42 4.46
C ALA A 35 19.53 -4.28 4.91
N ALA A 36 20.07 -4.37 6.13
CA ALA A 36 21.06 -3.42 6.62
C ALA A 36 22.41 -3.53 5.88
N ALA A 37 22.86 -4.75 5.56
CA ALA A 37 24.09 -4.99 4.81
C ALA A 37 23.99 -4.49 3.35
N ALA A 38 22.83 -4.61 2.71
CA ALA A 38 22.57 -4.05 1.38
C ALA A 38 22.62 -2.51 1.38
N SER A 39 22.27 -1.86 2.49
CA SER A 39 22.34 -0.40 2.65
C SER A 39 23.77 0.12 2.81
N ALA A 40 24.69 -0.69 3.37
CA ALA A 40 26.07 -0.27 3.65
C ALA A 40 27.02 -0.28 2.42
N ILE A 41 26.65 -0.96 1.33
CA ILE A 41 27.51 -1.09 0.13
C ILE A 41 27.23 0.02 -0.91
N GLY A 42 26.12 0.77 -0.77
CA GLY A 42 25.67 1.79 -1.73
C GLY A 42 26.32 3.17 -1.59
N GLY A 43 27.62 3.24 -1.25
CA GLY A 43 28.38 4.48 -1.29
C GLY A 43 28.82 4.80 -2.73
N GLN A 44 28.26 5.89 -3.28
CA GLN A 44 28.57 6.55 -4.56
C GLN A 44 27.72 6.14 -5.78
N GLY A 45 26.79 7.04 -6.16
CA GLY A 45 26.74 7.50 -7.54
C GLY A 45 25.62 7.02 -8.48
N ALA A 46 24.53 6.42 -8.00
CA ALA A 46 23.36 6.11 -8.84
C ALA A 46 22.10 6.88 -8.36
N PRO A 47 21.26 7.43 -9.26
CA PRO A 47 20.00 8.04 -8.86
C PRO A 47 19.11 6.99 -8.16
N PRO A 48 18.39 7.37 -7.09
CA PRO A 48 17.64 6.45 -6.22
C PRO A 48 16.47 5.71 -6.90
N SER A 49 16.27 5.90 -8.21
CA SER A 49 15.28 5.19 -9.00
C SER A 49 15.70 3.77 -9.39
N GLU A 50 17.00 3.49 -9.59
CA GLU A 50 17.43 2.18 -10.12
C GLU A 50 17.52 1.07 -9.04
N THR A 51 17.79 1.44 -7.79
CA THR A 51 17.90 0.47 -6.68
C THR A 51 16.56 -0.12 -6.26
N PHE A 52 15.44 0.56 -6.57
CA PHE A 52 14.12 0.12 -6.12
C PHE A 52 13.48 -0.93 -7.05
N ASP A 53 13.64 -0.81 -8.37
CA ASP A 53 13.09 -1.80 -9.31
C ASP A 53 13.64 -3.20 -9.01
N LEU A 54 14.90 -3.31 -8.56
CA LEU A 54 15.51 -4.56 -8.12
C LEU A 54 14.84 -5.20 -6.89
N ALA A 55 14.39 -4.39 -5.91
CA ALA A 55 13.75 -4.91 -4.70
C ALA A 55 12.34 -5.48 -4.98
N THR A 56 11.63 -4.92 -5.96
CA THR A 56 10.31 -5.43 -6.38
C THR A 56 10.36 -6.46 -7.50
N ALA A 57 11.45 -6.54 -8.27
CA ALA A 57 11.57 -7.44 -9.43
C ALA A 57 11.37 -8.93 -9.08
N GLY A 58 11.66 -9.34 -7.84
CA GLY A 58 11.43 -10.71 -7.38
C GLY A 58 10.01 -11.01 -6.87
N LEU A 59 9.17 -9.99 -6.69
CA LEU A 59 7.87 -10.12 -6.01
C LEU A 59 6.69 -10.31 -6.96
N GLY A 60 6.89 -10.09 -8.26
CA GLY A 60 5.90 -10.38 -9.31
C GLY A 60 5.54 -9.18 -10.19
N VAL A 61 4.43 -9.31 -10.91
CA VAL A 61 3.86 -8.31 -11.81
C VAL A 61 2.94 -7.37 -11.03
N ASP A 62 2.93 -6.09 -11.41
CA ASP A 62 2.01 -5.09 -10.86
C ASP A 62 0.63 -5.15 -11.53
N TRP A 63 -0.27 -5.90 -10.90
CA TRP A 63 -1.65 -6.10 -11.35
C TRP A 63 -2.57 -4.92 -11.11
N ALA A 64 -2.15 -3.93 -10.32
CA ALA A 64 -2.89 -2.69 -10.13
C ALA A 64 -2.57 -1.63 -11.19
N SER A 65 -1.57 -1.85 -12.05
CA SER A 65 -1.22 -0.88 -13.07
C SER A 65 -2.30 -0.76 -14.14
N TRP A 66 -2.49 0.46 -14.64
CA TRP A 66 -3.40 0.75 -15.74
C TRP A 66 -3.11 -0.12 -16.98
N GLY A 67 -1.83 -0.36 -17.26
CA GLY A 67 -1.38 -1.19 -18.39
C GLY A 67 -1.82 -2.66 -18.30
N MET A 68 -2.12 -3.14 -17.08
CA MET A 68 -2.65 -4.48 -16.84
C MET A 68 -4.19 -4.55 -16.87
N GLY A 69 -4.85 -3.44 -17.20
CA GLY A 69 -6.31 -3.34 -17.26
C GLY A 69 -6.97 -3.19 -15.88
N ALA A 70 -6.22 -2.78 -14.87
CA ALA A 70 -6.79 -2.40 -13.58
C ALA A 70 -7.56 -1.08 -13.69
N GLU A 71 -8.64 -0.98 -12.92
CA GLU A 71 -9.51 0.19 -12.90
C GLU A 71 -9.81 0.61 -11.46
N ILE A 72 -10.14 1.89 -11.27
CA ILE A 72 -10.64 2.38 -9.98
C ILE A 72 -12.09 1.94 -9.80
N ASP A 73 -12.39 1.33 -8.66
CA ASP A 73 -13.77 1.11 -8.22
C ASP A 73 -14.27 2.37 -7.51
N HIS A 74 -14.95 3.23 -8.28
CA HIS A 74 -15.49 4.50 -7.79
C HIS A 74 -16.56 4.33 -6.69
N GLY A 75 -17.24 3.17 -6.61
CA GLY A 75 -18.23 2.92 -5.57
C GLY A 75 -17.60 2.75 -4.19
N HIS A 76 -16.32 2.41 -4.14
CA HIS A 76 -15.57 2.14 -2.92
C HIS A 76 -14.34 3.05 -2.75
N THR A 77 -14.17 4.04 -3.62
CA THR A 77 -13.11 5.05 -3.56
C THR A 77 -13.69 6.35 -3.03
N SER A 78 -13.10 6.89 -1.97
CA SER A 78 -13.50 8.18 -1.40
C SER A 78 -13.34 9.30 -2.42
N PRO A 79 -14.19 10.34 -2.38
CA PRO A 79 -14.11 11.46 -3.31
C PRO A 79 -12.81 12.26 -3.11
N GLY A 80 -12.25 12.75 -4.22
CA GLY A 80 -11.04 13.54 -4.20
C GLY A 80 -11.30 14.98 -3.81
N LEU A 81 -10.33 15.61 -3.14
CA LEU A 81 -10.43 17.00 -2.71
C LEU A 81 -10.65 17.93 -3.91
N GLY A 82 -11.64 18.81 -3.79
CA GLY A 82 -12.02 19.74 -4.86
C GLY A 82 -12.76 19.10 -6.05
N ARG A 83 -13.31 17.89 -5.89
CA ARG A 83 -14.16 17.23 -6.92
C ARG A 83 -15.66 17.24 -6.60
N SER A 84 -16.07 17.85 -5.50
CA SER A 84 -17.48 18.19 -5.26
C SER A 84 -17.95 19.27 -6.25
N LEU A 85 -19.27 19.51 -6.36
CA LEU A 85 -19.79 20.58 -7.23
C LEU A 85 -19.14 21.95 -6.95
N LEU A 86 -18.93 22.26 -5.67
CA LEU A 86 -18.23 23.47 -5.24
C LEU A 86 -16.74 23.43 -5.63
N GLY A 87 -16.10 22.27 -5.51
CA GLY A 87 -14.73 22.05 -5.95
C GLY A 87 -14.55 22.20 -7.47
N CYS A 88 -15.52 21.72 -8.27
CA CYS A 88 -15.53 21.88 -9.73
C CYS A 88 -15.70 23.35 -10.13
N ALA A 89 -16.55 24.10 -9.44
CA ALA A 89 -16.67 25.54 -9.64
C ALA A 89 -15.36 26.27 -9.29
N SER A 90 -14.73 25.93 -8.16
CA SER A 90 -13.42 26.48 -7.77
C SER A 90 -12.31 26.11 -8.77
N ARG A 91 -12.34 24.89 -9.33
CA ARG A 91 -11.47 24.45 -10.44
C ARG A 91 -11.65 25.27 -11.71
N ALA A 92 -12.89 25.55 -12.09
CA ALA A 92 -13.17 26.38 -13.25
C ALA A 92 -12.59 27.78 -13.04
N VAL A 93 -12.80 28.38 -11.86
CA VAL A 93 -12.27 29.71 -11.53
C VAL A 93 -10.73 29.72 -11.49
N THR A 94 -10.08 28.71 -10.89
CA THR A 94 -8.61 28.58 -10.88
C THR A 94 -8.00 28.36 -12.25
N SER A 95 -8.71 27.66 -13.14
CA SER A 95 -8.25 27.47 -14.51
C SER A 95 -8.22 28.79 -15.28
N LEU A 96 -9.11 29.73 -14.94
CA LEU A 96 -9.21 31.06 -15.55
C LEU A 96 -8.20 32.07 -14.97
N LEU A 97 -7.67 31.81 -13.76
CA LEU A 97 -6.70 32.68 -13.09
C LEU A 97 -5.44 31.91 -12.68
N PRO A 98 -4.56 31.54 -13.64
CA PRO A 98 -3.37 30.73 -13.38
C PRO A 98 -2.42 31.36 -12.35
N SER A 99 -2.34 32.69 -12.31
CA SER A 99 -1.52 33.46 -11.37
C SER A 99 -2.04 33.41 -9.93
N GLN A 100 -3.30 32.99 -9.73
CA GLN A 100 -3.91 32.86 -8.40
C GLN A 100 -4.13 31.40 -8.00
N ARG A 101 -3.52 30.44 -8.70
CA ARG A 101 -3.61 29.00 -8.35
C ARG A 101 -3.19 28.70 -6.91
N THR A 102 -2.26 29.47 -6.35
CA THR A 102 -1.83 29.34 -4.95
C THR A 102 -2.89 29.81 -3.95
N LEU A 103 -3.80 30.72 -4.35
CA LEU A 103 -4.84 31.29 -3.49
C LEU A 103 -6.10 30.41 -3.42
N PHE A 104 -6.38 29.64 -4.46
CA PHE A 104 -7.66 28.94 -4.61
C PHE A 104 -7.58 27.43 -4.37
N GLY A 105 -6.57 26.99 -3.63
CA GLY A 105 -6.57 25.67 -2.99
C GLY A 105 -5.93 24.56 -3.82
N PHE A 106 -5.54 23.53 -3.08
CA PHE A 106 -4.94 22.32 -3.61
C PHE A 106 -5.98 21.52 -4.42
N VAL A 107 -5.63 21.10 -5.63
CA VAL A 107 -6.56 20.41 -6.53
C VAL A 107 -6.11 18.96 -6.70
N SER A 108 -6.96 18.02 -6.29
CA SER A 108 -6.66 16.58 -6.36
C SER A 108 -6.62 16.06 -7.80
N HIS A 109 -5.62 15.23 -8.13
CA HIS A 109 -5.63 14.46 -9.38
C HIS A 109 -6.83 13.50 -9.45
N PRO A 110 -7.13 12.90 -10.61
CA PRO A 110 -8.00 11.72 -10.67
C PRO A 110 -7.50 10.57 -9.80
N PRO A 111 -8.39 9.75 -9.20
CA PRO A 111 -7.97 8.53 -8.50
C PRO A 111 -7.19 7.59 -9.42
N GLU A 112 -7.44 7.61 -10.73
CA GLU A 112 -6.71 6.84 -11.75
C GLU A 112 -5.20 7.14 -11.77
N ALA A 113 -4.79 8.32 -11.28
CA ALA A 113 -3.38 8.68 -11.19
C ALA A 113 -2.57 7.71 -10.32
N VAL A 114 -3.21 7.04 -9.34
CA VAL A 114 -2.54 6.07 -8.47
C VAL A 114 -2.17 4.76 -9.20
N LEU A 115 -2.77 4.50 -10.37
CA LEU A 115 -2.56 3.30 -11.20
C LEU A 115 -1.51 3.54 -12.30
N ALA A 116 -0.86 4.70 -12.31
CA ALA A 116 0.09 5.07 -13.35
C ALA A 116 1.20 4.02 -13.49
N TRP A 117 1.57 3.71 -14.74
CA TRP A 117 2.58 2.69 -15.05
C TRP A 117 4.00 3.26 -15.01
N ASP A 118 4.16 4.58 -15.11
CA ASP A 118 5.46 5.22 -15.27
C ASP A 118 6.32 5.14 -14.01
N SER A 119 7.63 4.96 -14.19
CA SER A 119 8.61 4.93 -13.09
C SER A 119 9.06 6.32 -12.65
N ALA A 120 8.59 7.36 -13.35
CA ALA A 120 8.85 8.76 -13.05
C ALA A 120 8.32 9.11 -11.65
N PRO A 121 8.93 10.08 -10.93
CA PRO A 121 8.45 10.46 -9.62
C PRO A 121 6.96 10.81 -9.71
N PRO A 122 6.11 10.25 -8.85
CA PRO A 122 4.67 10.38 -8.98
C PRO A 122 4.27 11.81 -8.60
N SER A 123 4.47 12.75 -9.53
CA SER A 123 4.04 14.15 -9.41
C SER A 123 2.52 14.29 -9.40
N ARG A 124 1.80 13.19 -9.60
CA ARG A 124 0.35 13.11 -9.74
C ARG A 124 -0.22 12.32 -8.57
N CYS A 125 -0.43 12.97 -7.43
CA CYS A 125 -1.03 12.31 -6.27
C CYS A 125 -2.52 12.58 -6.19
N TYR A 126 -3.28 11.54 -5.90
CA TYR A 126 -4.68 11.61 -5.54
C TYR A 126 -4.82 12.10 -4.10
N SER A 127 -5.46 13.25 -3.91
CA SER A 127 -5.74 13.80 -2.59
C SER A 127 -7.17 13.51 -2.17
N ILE A 128 -7.31 12.94 -0.99
CA ILE A 128 -8.55 12.57 -0.34
C ILE A 128 -8.78 13.57 0.82
N GLU A 129 -10.02 13.96 1.04
CA GLU A 129 -10.37 14.82 2.19
C GLU A 129 -10.31 14.00 3.49
N GLY A 130 -9.46 14.41 4.42
CA GLY A 130 -9.19 13.68 5.66
C GLY A 130 -8.73 12.24 5.42
N ASN A 131 -9.50 11.30 6.00
CA ASN A 131 -9.31 9.86 5.83
C ASN A 131 -10.20 9.34 4.70
N GLY A 132 -9.77 8.28 4.04
CA GLY A 132 -10.62 7.64 3.04
C GLY A 132 -9.98 6.44 2.39
N ALA A 133 -10.54 6.00 1.28
CA ALA A 133 -10.18 4.76 0.65
C ALA A 133 -9.93 4.92 -0.86
N VAL A 134 -9.08 4.03 -1.39
CA VAL A 134 -8.91 3.82 -2.83
C VAL A 134 -9.11 2.35 -3.12
N ALA A 135 -10.09 2.04 -3.95
CA ALA A 135 -10.41 0.69 -4.35
C ALA A 135 -10.03 0.46 -5.81
N ILE A 136 -9.37 -0.67 -6.06
CA ILE A 136 -8.80 -1.06 -7.35
C ILE A 136 -9.42 -2.40 -7.73
N ARG A 137 -10.01 -2.46 -8.92
CA ARG A 137 -10.55 -3.66 -9.53
C ARG A 137 -9.58 -4.18 -10.58
N PHE A 138 -9.29 -5.46 -10.54
CA PHE A 138 -8.42 -6.11 -11.52
C PHE A 138 -9.20 -6.57 -12.74
N LEU A 139 -8.52 -6.68 -13.88
CA LEU A 139 -9.09 -7.20 -15.12
C LEU A 139 -9.53 -8.67 -14.99
N LYS A 140 -8.76 -9.47 -14.26
CA LYS A 140 -9.02 -10.88 -13.94
C LYS A 140 -8.70 -11.15 -12.47
N PRO A 141 -9.19 -12.26 -11.88
CA PRO A 141 -8.77 -12.66 -10.55
C PRO A 141 -7.25 -12.82 -10.42
N VAL A 142 -6.69 -12.30 -9.32
CA VAL A 142 -5.24 -12.29 -9.03
C VAL A 142 -4.96 -12.88 -7.67
N ARG A 143 -3.86 -13.62 -7.53
CA ARG A 143 -3.36 -14.11 -6.23
C ARG A 143 -2.40 -13.09 -5.61
N ALA A 144 -2.95 -11.99 -5.11
CA ALA A 144 -2.18 -10.88 -4.54
C ALA A 144 -1.28 -11.33 -3.38
N GLY A 145 0.03 -11.08 -3.47
CA GLY A 145 0.99 -11.44 -2.41
C GLY A 145 1.52 -10.23 -1.64
N HIS A 146 1.72 -9.11 -2.31
CA HIS A 146 2.22 -7.87 -1.70
C HIS A 146 1.49 -6.67 -2.26
N VAL A 147 1.45 -5.60 -1.47
CA VAL A 147 1.12 -4.27 -1.96
C VAL A 147 2.31 -3.34 -1.82
N VAL A 148 2.35 -2.31 -2.67
CA VAL A 148 3.33 -1.24 -2.56
C VAL A 148 2.59 0.08 -2.48
N LEU A 149 2.97 0.90 -1.50
CA LEU A 149 2.57 2.30 -1.43
C LEU A 149 3.80 3.14 -1.76
N GLU A 150 3.69 3.97 -2.80
CA GLU A 150 4.74 4.94 -3.15
C GLU A 150 4.28 6.37 -2.88
N GLN A 151 5.19 7.17 -2.32
CA GLN A 151 5.02 8.60 -2.11
C GLN A 151 6.14 9.41 -2.74
N LEU A 152 5.89 10.70 -2.92
CA LEU A 152 6.97 11.63 -3.23
C LEU A 152 7.93 11.72 -2.05
N PRO A 153 9.26 11.79 -2.28
CA PRO A 153 10.18 12.09 -1.20
C PRO A 153 9.85 13.46 -0.61
N SER A 154 10.12 13.65 0.67
CA SER A 154 9.69 14.84 1.42
C SER A 154 10.19 16.16 0.82
N TRP A 155 11.36 16.16 0.19
CA TRP A 155 11.95 17.32 -0.50
C TRP A 155 11.29 17.65 -1.84
N ALA A 156 10.48 16.75 -2.42
CA ALA A 156 9.82 16.93 -3.71
C ALA A 156 8.36 17.37 -3.61
N THR A 157 7.84 17.60 -2.40
CA THR A 157 6.46 18.04 -2.17
C THR A 157 6.41 19.15 -1.13
N ALA A 158 5.48 20.08 -1.30
CA ALA A 158 5.20 21.12 -0.31
C ALA A 158 4.40 20.60 0.90
N LYS A 159 3.80 19.41 0.79
CA LYS A 159 2.95 18.78 1.82
C LYS A 159 3.42 17.35 2.13
N PRO A 160 4.62 17.16 2.69
CA PRO A 160 5.13 15.82 3.00
C PRO A 160 4.30 15.12 4.08
N LEU A 161 3.73 15.88 5.02
CA LEU A 161 2.90 15.33 6.11
C LEU A 161 1.54 14.80 5.64
N ALA A 162 1.17 15.08 4.38
CA ALA A 162 -0.03 14.55 3.76
C ALA A 162 0.09 13.09 3.34
N ALA A 163 1.30 12.52 3.35
CA ALA A 163 1.49 11.11 3.07
C ALA A 163 0.67 10.25 4.06
N PRO A 164 0.13 9.11 3.62
CA PRO A 164 -0.58 8.21 4.52
C PRO A 164 0.39 7.67 5.56
N ARG A 165 -0.08 7.51 6.79
CA ARG A 165 0.65 6.88 7.88
C ARG A 165 0.11 5.47 8.08
N SER A 166 -1.05 5.34 8.72
CA SER A 166 -1.68 4.03 8.94
C SER A 166 -2.70 3.71 7.85
N PHE A 167 -2.66 2.49 7.32
CA PHE A 167 -3.66 2.02 6.37
C PHE A 167 -3.95 0.53 6.51
N GLU A 168 -5.11 0.13 6.03
CA GLU A 168 -5.55 -1.26 5.96
C GLU A 168 -5.76 -1.67 4.51
N VAL A 169 -5.58 -2.96 4.24
CA VAL A 169 -5.82 -3.53 2.92
C VAL A 169 -6.95 -4.53 3.03
N LEU A 170 -7.99 -4.36 2.22
CA LEU A 170 -9.15 -5.25 2.16
C LEU A 170 -9.28 -5.84 0.76
N ALA A 171 -9.68 -7.10 0.67
CA ALA A 171 -9.84 -7.84 -0.57
C ALA A 171 -11.31 -8.05 -0.91
N TRP A 172 -11.59 -8.00 -2.21
CA TRP A 172 -12.80 -8.55 -2.80
C TRP A 172 -12.49 -9.97 -3.32
N PRO A 173 -12.96 -11.03 -2.64
CA PRO A 173 -12.71 -12.40 -3.06
C PRO A 173 -13.24 -12.68 -4.46
N ALA A 174 -12.50 -13.48 -5.23
CA ALA A 174 -12.96 -13.91 -6.54
C ALA A 174 -14.08 -14.96 -6.44
N ASP A 175 -13.96 -15.83 -5.43
CA ASP A 175 -14.84 -16.94 -5.18
C ASP A 175 -15.74 -16.62 -3.96
N GLY A 176 -17.06 -16.70 -4.13
CA GLY A 176 -18.02 -16.55 -3.04
C GLY A 176 -19.12 -15.52 -3.28
N VAL A 177 -20.05 -15.47 -2.31
CA VAL A 177 -21.14 -14.49 -2.21
C VAL A 177 -20.77 -13.36 -1.23
N GLU A 178 -19.53 -13.34 -0.75
CA GLU A 178 -19.04 -12.33 0.19
C GLU A 178 -19.09 -10.93 -0.43
N GLU A 179 -19.38 -9.94 0.41
CA GLU A 179 -19.45 -8.54 0.01
C GLU A 179 -18.09 -8.03 -0.48
N SER A 180 -18.11 -7.05 -1.39
CA SER A 180 -16.91 -6.43 -1.92
C SER A 180 -16.05 -5.83 -0.80
N TYR A 181 -14.74 -6.14 -0.81
CA TYR A 181 -13.76 -5.62 0.16
C TYR A 181 -14.06 -5.97 1.62
N SER A 182 -14.52 -7.20 1.87
CA SER A 182 -14.88 -7.71 3.20
C SER A 182 -13.73 -8.45 3.91
N VAL A 183 -12.76 -8.98 3.17
CA VAL A 183 -11.66 -9.78 3.74
C VAL A 183 -10.46 -8.89 4.04
N LYS A 184 -10.03 -8.79 5.30
CA LYS A 184 -8.85 -8.02 5.69
C LYS A 184 -7.56 -8.77 5.35
N LEU A 185 -6.63 -8.08 4.67
CA LEU A 185 -5.32 -8.59 4.23
C LEU A 185 -4.14 -7.94 4.95
N GLY A 186 -4.40 -7.13 5.98
CA GLY A 186 -3.40 -6.54 6.85
C GLY A 186 -3.68 -5.09 7.23
N SER A 187 -2.93 -4.63 8.21
CA SER A 187 -2.82 -3.24 8.64
C SER A 187 -1.34 -2.86 8.68
N PHE A 188 -1.02 -1.71 8.11
CA PHE A 188 0.36 -1.30 7.85
C PHE A 188 0.58 0.16 8.20
N GLU A 189 1.84 0.52 8.40
CA GLU A 189 2.27 1.90 8.61
C GLU A 189 3.36 2.27 7.60
N TYR A 190 3.10 3.29 6.79
CA TYR A 190 4.07 3.86 5.85
C TYR A 190 4.99 4.83 6.55
N GLN A 191 6.30 4.61 6.45
CA GLN A 191 7.33 5.41 7.11
C GLN A 191 7.70 6.65 6.29
N LEU A 192 7.49 7.86 6.82
CA LEU A 192 7.73 9.09 6.06
C LEU A 192 9.21 9.31 5.69
N ASP A 193 10.11 8.89 6.57
CA ASP A 193 11.57 8.94 6.42
C ASP A 193 12.16 7.69 5.74
N GLY A 194 11.31 6.71 5.43
CA GLY A 194 11.68 5.48 4.75
C GLY A 194 11.95 5.66 3.26
N LEU A 195 12.11 4.52 2.57
CA LEU A 195 12.15 4.50 1.12
C LEU A 195 10.83 5.05 0.55
N ARG A 196 10.90 5.74 -0.59
CA ARG A 196 9.71 6.34 -1.22
C ARG A 196 8.63 5.28 -1.47
N ALA A 197 9.04 4.09 -1.89
CA ALA A 197 8.16 2.98 -2.19
C ALA A 197 8.40 1.88 -1.16
N GLN A 198 7.33 1.52 -0.44
CA GLN A 198 7.38 0.57 0.67
C GLN A 198 6.49 -0.62 0.36
N VAL A 199 7.03 -1.80 0.60
CA VAL A 199 6.42 -3.08 0.27
C VAL A 199 5.83 -3.70 1.52
N PHE A 200 4.59 -4.17 1.42
CA PHE A 200 3.85 -4.74 2.54
C PHE A 200 3.31 -6.12 2.15
N PRO A 201 3.70 -7.20 2.86
CA PRO A 201 3.21 -8.55 2.59
C PRO A 201 1.76 -8.69 3.04
N LEU A 202 0.93 -9.33 2.21
CA LEU A 202 -0.48 -9.55 2.50
C LEU A 202 -0.66 -10.80 3.36
N ILE A 203 -1.28 -10.62 4.52
CA ILE A 203 -1.54 -11.66 5.51
C ILE A 203 -3.02 -11.67 5.86
N ASN A 204 -3.61 -12.85 6.00
CA ASN A 204 -4.99 -12.95 6.48
C ASN A 204 -5.07 -12.78 8.00
N ASP A 205 -6.28 -12.72 8.54
CA ASP A 205 -6.53 -12.56 9.98
C ASP A 205 -5.93 -13.68 10.86
N SER A 206 -5.61 -14.84 10.28
CA SER A 206 -4.89 -15.91 10.98
C SER A 206 -3.37 -15.73 11.02
N GLY A 207 -2.86 -14.62 10.47
CA GLY A 207 -1.43 -14.30 10.39
C GLY A 207 -0.66 -15.11 9.33
N SER A 208 -1.37 -15.84 8.47
CA SER A 208 -0.77 -16.62 7.38
C SER A 208 -0.73 -15.82 6.08
N VAL A 209 0.25 -16.14 5.21
CA VAL A 209 0.37 -15.50 3.90
C VAL A 209 -0.90 -15.72 3.09
N PHE A 210 -1.52 -14.62 2.65
CA PHE A 210 -2.74 -14.69 1.87
C PHE A 210 -2.49 -15.42 0.53
N SER A 211 -3.35 -16.39 0.22
CA SER A 211 -3.19 -17.29 -0.93
C SER A 211 -4.45 -17.41 -1.78
N GLY A 212 -5.48 -16.60 -1.52
CA GLY A 212 -6.74 -16.59 -2.25
C GLY A 212 -6.68 -15.78 -3.54
N ASN A 213 -7.60 -16.05 -4.47
CA ASN A 213 -7.80 -15.21 -5.65
C ASN A 213 -8.73 -14.05 -5.30
N VAL A 214 -8.38 -12.85 -5.75
CA VAL A 214 -9.14 -11.61 -5.51
C VAL A 214 -9.45 -10.89 -6.82
N LYS A 215 -10.64 -10.29 -6.90
CA LYS A 215 -11.08 -9.45 -8.02
C LYS A 215 -10.73 -7.97 -7.82
N GLY A 216 -10.42 -7.56 -6.60
CA GLY A 216 -10.02 -6.20 -6.29
C GLY A 216 -9.44 -6.07 -4.89
N ILE A 217 -8.76 -4.95 -4.67
CA ILE A 217 -8.17 -4.55 -3.39
C ILE A 217 -8.56 -3.12 -3.06
N LYS A 218 -8.87 -2.86 -1.78
CA LYS A 218 -9.16 -1.54 -1.24
C LYS A 218 -8.13 -1.18 -0.18
N PHE A 219 -7.48 -0.03 -0.38
CA PHE A 219 -6.63 0.60 0.61
C PHE A 219 -7.49 1.57 1.42
N SER A 220 -7.57 1.36 2.73
CA SER A 220 -8.30 2.22 3.67
C SER A 220 -7.31 3.00 4.51
N PHE A 221 -7.19 4.31 4.29
CA PHE A 221 -6.25 5.19 4.97
C PHE A 221 -6.88 5.78 6.21
N GLY A 222 -6.31 5.47 7.38
CA GLY A 222 -6.85 5.86 8.69
C GLY A 222 -6.20 7.08 9.32
N GLN A 223 -4.94 7.36 9.01
CA GLN A 223 -4.18 8.52 9.51
C GLN A 223 -3.13 8.95 8.48
N ASN A 224 -2.75 10.22 8.51
CA ASN A 224 -1.58 10.75 7.80
C ASN A 224 -0.49 11.17 8.82
N TRP A 225 0.55 11.87 8.34
CA TRP A 225 1.66 12.34 9.17
C TRP A 225 1.43 13.72 9.83
N GLY A 226 0.19 14.17 9.91
CA GLY A 226 -0.20 15.40 10.60
C GLY A 226 -0.61 16.56 9.68
N GLU A 227 -0.81 16.33 8.38
CA GLU A 227 -1.41 17.34 7.51
C GLU A 227 -2.91 17.49 7.81
N GLU A 228 -3.34 18.73 8.05
CA GLU A 228 -4.74 18.99 8.33
C GLU A 228 -5.61 18.87 7.07
N GLY A 229 -6.71 18.12 7.19
CA GLY A 229 -7.79 18.11 6.21
C GLY A 229 -7.57 17.29 4.94
N LEU A 230 -6.40 16.67 4.72
CA LEU A 230 -6.18 15.84 3.52
C LEU A 230 -5.14 14.72 3.67
N THR A 231 -5.30 13.67 2.88
CA THR A 231 -4.31 12.60 2.68
C THR A 231 -3.96 12.50 1.19
N MET A 232 -2.67 12.44 0.84
CA MET A 232 -2.16 12.34 -0.53
C MET A 232 -1.65 10.94 -0.85
N VAL A 233 -2.19 10.30 -1.87
CA VAL A 233 -1.81 8.96 -2.33
C VAL A 233 -1.23 9.08 -3.73
N CYS A 234 0.05 8.75 -3.90
CA CYS A 234 0.73 8.98 -5.17
C CYS A 234 0.69 7.76 -6.09
N ARG A 235 1.06 6.57 -5.60
CA ARG A 235 0.96 5.32 -6.38
C ARG A 235 0.65 4.13 -5.50
N LEU A 236 -0.20 3.24 -6.02
CA LEU A 236 -0.57 1.98 -5.39
C LEU A 236 -0.27 0.85 -6.35
N ARG A 237 0.43 -0.18 -5.87
CA ARG A 237 0.79 -1.37 -6.66
C ARG A 237 0.34 -2.62 -5.95
N VAL A 238 0.01 -3.64 -6.73
CA VAL A 238 -0.36 -4.96 -6.22
C VAL A 238 0.50 -5.99 -6.92
N LEU A 239 1.45 -6.56 -6.20
CA LEU A 239 2.42 -7.50 -6.75
C LEU A 239 1.92 -8.93 -6.55
N ALA A 240 1.90 -9.69 -7.64
CA ALA A 240 1.60 -11.11 -7.63
C ALA A 240 2.34 -11.83 -8.76
N PRO A 241 2.51 -13.16 -8.66
CA PRO A 241 2.99 -13.97 -9.78
C PRO A 241 2.15 -13.73 -11.06
N PRO A 242 2.76 -13.87 -12.25
CA PRO A 242 2.09 -13.70 -13.54
C PRO A 242 0.96 -14.71 -13.81
#